data_AF-A0A4V2RIL9-F1
#
_entry.id   AF-A0A4V2RIL9-F1
#
_cell.length_a   1.000
_cell.length_b   1.000
_cell.length_c   1.000
_cell.angle_alpha   90.00
_cell.angle_beta   90.00
_cell.angle_gamma   90.00
#
_symmetry.space_group_name_H-M   'P 1'
#
loop_
_entity.id
_entity.type
_entity.pdbx_description
1 polymer ?
#
loop_
_entity_poly.entity_id
_entity_poly.type
_entity_poly.pdbx_seq_one_letter_code
_entity_poly.pdbx_strand_id
1 'polypeptide(L)'
;MNWTCGRSWTRDLPTFEPTGLQRVVVLAANRREELTAAIVALGLDSDAVLPGLPDSGIAEYEAELVERLEVLLADADCVILPWPGDPHPDHAAVGRAGLAAAPVQAHRWSYPVWMWHWMGTDDPAIPWRHAPGTPQPRTRHSATGQSCTS
;
A
#
# COMPACT_ATOMS: atom_id res chain seq x y z
N MET A 1 -4.50 -43.05 -8.75
CA MET A 1 -3.37 -42.19 -9.17
C MET A 1 -2.63 -41.74 -7.92
N ASN A 2 -1.39 -42.20 -7.76
CA ASN A 2 -0.56 -41.95 -6.60
C ASN A 2 0.59 -41.03 -7.05
N TRP A 3 0.73 -39.86 -6.45
CA TRP A 3 1.85 -38.96 -6.70
C TRP A 3 2.89 -39.17 -5.60
N THR A 4 4.03 -39.75 -5.98
CA THR A 4 5.29 -39.62 -5.25
C THR A 4 6.38 -39.30 -6.25
N CYS A 5 7.05 -38.17 -6.10
CA CYS A 5 8.48 -38.07 -6.34
C CYS A 5 9.01 -36.76 -5.76
N GLY A 6 9.98 -36.89 -4.85
CA GLY A 6 10.59 -35.78 -4.15
C GLY A 6 11.43 -34.88 -5.06
N ARG A 7 11.48 -33.61 -4.69
CA ARG A 7 12.64 -32.76 -4.94
C ARG A 7 12.98 -32.08 -3.62
N SER A 8 14.03 -32.59 -2.98
CA SER A 8 14.76 -31.89 -1.94
C SER A 8 15.42 -30.66 -2.56
N TRP A 9 14.99 -29.47 -2.17
CA TRP A 9 15.68 -28.23 -2.49
C TRP A 9 16.84 -28.02 -1.49
N THR A 10 17.85 -28.88 -1.53
CA THR A 10 19.13 -28.61 -0.86
C THR A 10 20.18 -28.58 -1.96
N ARG A 11 20.32 -27.41 -2.57
CA ARG A 11 21.48 -27.11 -3.38
C ARG A 11 22.56 -26.73 -2.37
N ASP A 12 23.56 -27.59 -2.19
CA ASP A 12 24.81 -27.23 -1.53
C ASP A 12 25.46 -26.13 -2.37
N LEU A 13 25.11 -24.89 -2.06
CA LEU A 13 25.79 -23.71 -2.56
C LEU A 13 26.80 -23.29 -1.48
N PRO A 14 28.05 -22.97 -1.83
CA PRO A 14 28.92 -22.30 -0.90
C PRO A 14 28.18 -21.06 -0.36
N THR A 15 28.11 -20.92 0.98
CA THR A 15 27.52 -19.76 1.65
C THR A 15 28.43 -18.56 1.42
N PHE A 16 28.39 -18.02 0.22
CA PHE A 16 28.82 -16.66 -0.01
C PHE A 16 27.75 -15.78 0.62
N GLU A 17 28.05 -15.21 1.78
CA GLU A 17 27.21 -14.18 2.39
C GLU A 17 27.19 -12.97 1.45
N PRO A 18 26.09 -12.72 0.72
CA PRO A 18 26.05 -11.61 -0.21
C PRO A 18 26.27 -10.30 0.55
N THR A 19 27.04 -9.40 -0.04
CA THR A 19 27.17 -8.02 0.46
C THR A 19 25.78 -7.37 0.56
N GLY A 20 25.66 -6.31 1.37
CA GLY A 20 24.40 -5.56 1.50
C GLY A 20 23.84 -5.11 0.14
N LEU A 21 24.70 -4.64 -0.76
CA LEU A 21 24.32 -4.22 -2.11
C LEU A 21 23.81 -5.38 -2.97
N GLN A 22 24.47 -6.54 -2.92
CA GLN A 22 24.01 -7.73 -3.65
C GLN A 22 22.63 -8.18 -3.15
N ARG A 23 22.37 -8.12 -1.84
CA ARG A 23 21.04 -8.43 -1.29
C ARG A 23 19.97 -7.47 -1.79
N VAL A 24 20.25 -6.16 -1.81
CA VAL A 24 19.30 -5.14 -2.29
C VAL A 24 18.97 -5.35 -3.76
N VAL A 25 19.97 -5.60 -4.61
CA VAL A 25 19.77 -5.82 -6.05
C VAL A 25 18.93 -7.06 -6.32
N VAL A 26 19.25 -8.18 -5.65
CA VAL A 26 18.50 -9.44 -5.79
C VAL A 26 17.07 -9.27 -5.28
N LEU A 27 16.88 -8.63 -4.12
CA LEU A 27 15.53 -8.39 -3.58
C LEU A 27 14.71 -7.49 -4.51
N ALA A 28 15.30 -6.44 -5.07
CA ALA A 28 14.62 -5.56 -6.02
C ALA A 28 14.27 -6.30 -7.31
N ALA A 29 15.10 -7.24 -7.79
CA ALA A 29 14.75 -8.07 -8.95
C ALA A 29 13.57 -9.00 -8.63
N ASN A 30 13.62 -9.73 -7.52
CA ASN A 30 12.56 -10.64 -7.11
C ASN A 30 11.22 -9.91 -6.92
N ARG A 31 11.23 -8.75 -6.25
CA ARG A 31 9.99 -7.96 -6.03
C ARG A 31 9.38 -7.43 -7.33
N ARG A 32 10.18 -7.20 -8.36
CA ARG A 32 9.65 -6.84 -9.70
C ARG A 32 8.95 -8.02 -10.35
N GLU A 33 9.53 -9.21 -10.27
CA GLU A 33 8.90 -10.44 -10.78
C GLU A 33 7.60 -10.75 -10.04
N GLU A 34 7.59 -10.60 -8.71
CA GLU A 34 6.39 -10.76 -7.87
C GLU A 34 5.29 -9.76 -8.25
N LEU A 35 5.65 -8.49 -8.48
CA LEU A 35 4.70 -7.47 -8.91
C LEU A 35 4.08 -7.81 -10.27
N THR A 36 4.90 -8.19 -11.24
CA THR A 36 4.41 -8.59 -12.57
C THR A 36 3.49 -9.81 -12.47
N ALA A 37 3.86 -10.81 -11.68
CA ALA A 37 3.03 -11.99 -11.45
C ALA A 37 1.69 -11.63 -10.79
N ALA A 38 1.69 -10.69 -9.83
CA ALA A 38 0.48 -10.22 -9.18
C ALA A 38 -0.46 -9.48 -10.15
N ILE A 39 0.07 -8.62 -11.01
CA ILE A 39 -0.70 -7.92 -12.05
C ILE A 39 -1.40 -8.93 -12.98
N VAL A 40 -0.66 -9.95 -13.43
CA VAL A 40 -1.21 -11.02 -14.26
C VAL A 40 -2.29 -11.80 -13.51
N ALA A 41 -2.05 -12.16 -12.24
CA ALA A 41 -3.01 -12.90 -11.42
C ALA A 41 -4.30 -12.11 -11.15
N LEU A 42 -4.24 -10.77 -11.12
CA LEU A 42 -5.39 -9.88 -10.98
C LEU A 42 -6.13 -9.65 -12.31
N GLY A 43 -5.60 -10.12 -13.45
CA GLY A 43 -6.21 -9.94 -14.76
C GLY A 43 -6.22 -8.49 -15.23
N LEU A 44 -5.21 -7.70 -14.84
CA LEU A 44 -5.09 -6.31 -15.28
C LEU A 44 -4.41 -6.26 -16.66
N ASP A 45 -4.99 -5.49 -17.58
CA ASP A 45 -4.50 -5.31 -18.96
C ASP A 45 -3.38 -4.24 -19.07
N SER A 46 -2.66 -3.99 -17.98
CA SER A 46 -1.65 -2.90 -17.89
C SER A 46 -0.41 -3.35 -17.13
N ASP A 47 0.76 -2.89 -17.57
CA ASP A 47 2.04 -3.14 -16.90
C ASP A 47 2.29 -2.20 -15.71
N ALA A 48 3.12 -2.66 -14.76
CA ALA A 48 3.66 -1.79 -13.72
C ALA A 48 4.66 -0.79 -14.29
N VAL A 49 4.44 0.50 -14.01
CA VAL A 49 5.46 1.53 -14.23
C VAL A 49 6.26 1.72 -12.95
N LEU A 50 7.57 1.45 -13.02
CA LEU A 50 8.49 1.62 -11.91
C LEU A 50 9.31 2.90 -12.12
N PRO A 51 9.10 3.98 -11.32
CA PRO A 51 9.74 5.26 -11.56
C PRO A 51 11.26 5.26 -11.28
N GLY A 52 11.81 4.19 -10.72
CA GLY A 52 13.25 4.08 -10.44
C GLY A 52 13.71 4.91 -9.22
N LEU A 53 12.77 5.31 -8.36
CA LEU A 53 13.05 5.95 -7.08
C LEU A 53 13.46 4.92 -6.02
N PRO A 54 14.21 5.32 -4.98
CA PRO A 54 14.68 4.41 -3.94
C PRO A 54 13.52 3.83 -3.11
N ASP A 55 13.70 2.60 -2.63
CA ASP A 55 12.87 2.05 -1.55
C ASP A 55 13.34 2.67 -0.23
N SER A 56 12.42 3.22 0.58
CA SER A 56 12.70 4.12 1.71
C SER A 56 13.25 5.49 1.30
N GLY A 57 12.61 6.57 1.77
CA GLY A 57 13.08 7.94 1.57
C GLY A 57 12.41 8.70 0.43
N ILE A 58 11.26 8.23 -0.05
CA ILE A 58 10.50 8.85 -1.15
C ILE A 58 10.15 10.31 -0.85
N ALA A 59 10.03 10.70 0.43
CA ALA A 59 9.78 12.08 0.82
C ALA A 59 10.85 13.07 0.29
N GLU A 60 12.10 12.64 0.11
CA GLU A 60 13.16 13.49 -0.47
C GLU A 60 12.99 13.70 -1.98
N TYR A 61 12.21 12.84 -2.63
CA TYR A 61 11.96 12.83 -4.08
C TYR A 61 10.53 13.23 -4.42
N GLU A 62 9.76 13.81 -3.47
CA GLU A 62 8.32 14.07 -3.66
C GLU A 62 8.06 14.99 -4.87
N ALA A 63 8.87 16.02 -5.08
CA ALA A 63 8.74 16.92 -6.24
C ALA A 63 9.01 16.19 -7.57
N GLU A 64 10.06 15.38 -7.63
CA GLU A 64 10.38 14.56 -8.81
C GLU A 64 9.28 13.52 -9.08
N LEU A 65 8.70 12.96 -8.01
CA LEU A 65 7.58 12.03 -8.12
C LEU A 65 6.33 12.72 -8.69
N VAL A 66 6.05 13.96 -8.28
CA VAL A 66 4.95 14.76 -8.87
C VAL A 66 5.15 14.92 -10.37
N GLU A 67 6.32 15.40 -10.82
CA GLU A 67 6.60 15.60 -12.25
C GLU A 67 6.43 14.31 -13.07
N ARG A 68 6.92 13.18 -12.54
CA ARG A 68 6.75 11.86 -13.19
C ARG A 68 5.29 11.42 -13.23
N LEU A 69 4.54 11.66 -12.16
CA LEU A 69 3.13 11.28 -12.08
C LEU A 69 2.24 12.16 -12.94
N GLU A 70 2.53 13.45 -13.11
CA GLU A 70 1.76 14.35 -13.98
C GLU A 70 1.71 13.82 -15.42
N VAL A 71 2.83 13.30 -15.91
CA VAL A 71 2.90 12.68 -17.25
C VAL A 71 2.08 11.39 -17.31
N LEU A 72 2.17 10.54 -16.29
CA LEU A 72 1.49 9.24 -16.27
C LEU A 72 -0.02 9.36 -16.04
N LEU A 73 -0.46 10.39 -15.33
CA LEU A 73 -1.85 10.60 -14.93
C LEU A 73 -2.61 11.57 -15.84
N ALA A 74 -1.99 12.12 -16.89
CA ALA A 74 -2.53 13.22 -17.70
C ALA A 74 -3.98 12.99 -18.18
N ASP A 75 -4.28 11.77 -18.61
CA ASP A 75 -5.59 11.36 -19.15
C ASP A 75 -6.39 10.50 -18.16
N ALA A 76 -6.01 10.46 -16.88
CA ALA A 76 -6.69 9.62 -15.90
C ALA A 76 -8.04 10.23 -15.47
N ASP A 77 -9.11 9.46 -15.63
CA ASP A 77 -10.44 9.80 -15.09
C ASP A 77 -10.56 9.52 -13.58
N CYS A 78 -9.71 8.63 -13.06
CA CYS A 78 -9.71 8.20 -11.66
C CYS A 78 -8.29 7.85 -11.21
N VAL A 79 -7.92 8.29 -10.01
CA VAL A 79 -6.64 7.98 -9.37
C VAL A 79 -6.93 7.39 -7.98
N ILE A 80 -6.36 6.20 -7.74
CA ILE A 80 -6.42 5.51 -6.46
C ILE A 80 -5.01 5.50 -5.87
N LEU A 81 -4.83 6.05 -4.68
CA LEU A 81 -3.51 6.35 -4.10
C LEU A 81 -3.43 5.99 -2.61
N PRO A 82 -2.25 5.71 -2.04
CA PRO A 82 -2.09 5.58 -0.60
C PRO A 82 -2.56 6.83 0.14
N TRP A 83 -3.17 6.65 1.31
CA TRP A 83 -3.66 7.78 2.12
C TRP A 83 -2.50 8.74 2.47
N PRO A 84 -2.60 10.06 2.19
CA PRO A 84 -1.52 11.01 2.48
C PRO A 84 -1.16 11.15 3.97
N GLY A 85 -2.03 10.67 4.86
CA GLY A 85 -1.79 10.58 6.30
C GLY A 85 -1.35 9.19 6.77
N ASP A 86 -1.02 8.27 5.86
CA ASP A 86 -0.58 6.92 6.23
C ASP A 86 0.69 6.99 7.11
N PRO A 87 0.80 6.17 8.17
CA PRO A 87 1.93 6.23 9.09
C PRO A 87 3.30 5.96 8.44
N HIS A 88 3.36 5.25 7.32
CA HIS A 88 4.62 5.03 6.62
C HIS A 88 4.98 6.27 5.78
N PRO A 89 6.17 6.87 5.95
CA PRO A 89 6.53 8.12 5.29
C PRO A 89 6.51 8.03 3.76
N ASP A 90 6.91 6.90 3.17
CA ASP A 90 6.85 6.74 1.71
C ASP A 90 5.41 6.64 1.21
N HIS A 91 4.51 5.99 1.95
CA HIS A 91 3.09 5.92 1.56
C HIS A 91 2.47 7.31 1.61
N ALA A 92 2.74 8.05 2.68
CA ALA A 92 2.28 9.42 2.83
C ALA A 92 2.81 10.32 1.69
N ALA A 93 4.09 10.18 1.33
CA ALA A 93 4.71 10.92 0.24
C ALA A 93 4.12 10.57 -1.14
N VAL A 94 3.93 9.29 -1.45
CA VAL A 94 3.26 8.85 -2.68
C VAL A 94 1.82 9.37 -2.72
N GLY A 95 1.11 9.34 -1.59
CA GLY A 95 -0.24 9.89 -1.46
C GLY A 95 -0.29 11.40 -1.76
N ARG A 96 0.60 12.19 -1.17
CA ARG A 96 0.69 13.64 -1.43
C ARG A 96 1.06 13.94 -2.88
N ALA A 97 2.08 13.27 -3.42
CA ALA A 97 2.51 13.47 -4.79
C ALA A 97 1.41 13.09 -5.80
N GLY A 98 0.74 11.96 -5.60
CA GLY A 98 -0.38 11.53 -6.44
C GLY A 98 -1.56 12.48 -6.40
N LEU A 99 -1.90 13.05 -5.23
CA LEU A 99 -2.94 14.07 -5.14
C LEU A 99 -2.57 15.35 -5.89
N ALA A 100 -1.31 15.78 -5.81
CA ALA A 100 -0.82 16.96 -6.50
C ALA A 100 -0.79 16.79 -8.02
N ALA A 101 -0.36 15.61 -8.50
CA ALA A 101 -0.25 15.30 -9.92
C ALA A 101 -1.59 14.93 -10.59
N ALA A 102 -2.59 14.49 -9.83
CA ALA A 102 -3.87 14.05 -10.39
C ALA A 102 -4.61 15.19 -11.11
N PRO A 103 -5.09 14.98 -12.37
CA PRO A 103 -5.83 15.98 -13.11
C PRO A 103 -7.03 16.52 -12.33
N VAL A 104 -7.38 17.79 -12.53
CA VAL A 104 -8.46 18.45 -11.78
C VAL A 104 -9.78 17.67 -11.89
N GLN A 105 -10.08 17.15 -13.08
CA GLN A 105 -11.28 16.38 -13.39
C GLN A 105 -11.28 14.95 -12.85
N ALA A 106 -10.12 14.41 -12.46
CA ALA A 106 -10.02 13.03 -12.02
C ALA A 106 -10.70 12.81 -10.66
N HIS A 107 -11.44 11.71 -10.54
CA HIS A 107 -11.87 11.21 -9.23
C HIS A 107 -10.65 10.77 -8.42
N ARG A 108 -10.60 11.12 -7.13
CA ARG A 108 -9.47 10.81 -6.26
C ARG A 108 -9.96 9.96 -5.10
N TRP A 109 -9.40 8.76 -4.96
CA TRP A 109 -9.66 7.85 -3.85
C TRP A 109 -8.36 7.52 -3.15
N SER A 110 -8.40 7.51 -1.83
CA SER A 110 -7.25 7.08 -1.04
C SER A 110 -7.54 5.82 -0.24
N TYR A 111 -6.57 4.91 -0.18
CA TYR A 111 -6.65 3.71 0.66
C TYR A 111 -5.55 3.72 1.72
N PRO A 112 -5.84 3.27 2.96
CA PRO A 112 -4.79 3.08 3.95
C PRO A 112 -3.95 1.85 3.62
N VAL A 113 -2.70 1.83 4.07
CA VAL A 113 -1.84 0.64 3.98
C VAL A 113 -1.39 0.23 5.38
N TRP A 114 -0.88 1.19 6.18
CA TRP A 114 -0.40 0.95 7.54
C TRP A 114 -1.29 1.55 8.63
N MET A 115 -2.28 2.37 8.28
CA MET A 115 -3.20 2.97 9.27
C MET A 115 -3.69 1.97 10.33
N TRP A 116 -4.25 0.82 9.94
CA TRP A 116 -4.79 -0.20 10.87
C TRP A 116 -3.73 -0.92 11.71
N HIS A 117 -2.46 -0.81 11.36
CA HIS A 117 -1.36 -1.40 12.13
C HIS A 117 -0.81 -0.44 13.20
N TRP A 118 -0.96 0.88 13.02
CA TRP A 118 -0.25 1.88 13.83
C TRP A 118 -1.14 2.99 14.40
N MET A 119 -2.41 3.06 14.01
CA MET A 119 -3.37 4.06 14.50
C MET A 119 -4.57 3.40 15.14
N GLY A 120 -5.06 4.00 16.24
CA GLY A 120 -6.35 3.64 16.82
C GLY A 120 -7.47 4.05 15.87
N THR A 121 -8.56 3.26 15.81
CA THR A 121 -9.71 3.62 14.95
C THR A 121 -10.44 4.88 15.42
N ASP A 122 -10.20 5.32 16.65
CA ASP A 122 -10.67 6.57 17.26
C ASP A 122 -9.67 7.73 17.10
N ASP A 123 -8.53 7.52 16.43
CA ASP A 123 -7.55 8.57 16.17
C ASP A 123 -8.19 9.70 15.33
N PRO A 124 -8.20 10.96 15.81
CA PRO A 124 -8.83 12.07 15.12
C PRO A 124 -8.14 12.45 13.81
N ALA A 125 -6.90 11.99 13.58
CA ALA A 125 -6.22 12.16 12.31
C ALA A 125 -6.87 11.36 11.17
N ILE A 126 -7.59 10.27 11.48
CA ILE A 126 -8.27 9.45 10.46
C ILE A 126 -9.53 10.16 9.99
N PRO A 127 -9.65 10.51 8.69
CA PRO A 127 -10.73 11.33 8.20
C PRO A 127 -11.95 10.49 7.83
N TRP A 128 -12.50 9.74 8.80
CA TRP A 128 -13.61 8.80 8.57
C TRP A 128 -14.79 9.41 7.83
N ARG A 129 -15.07 10.71 8.03
CA ARG A 129 -16.13 11.45 7.30
C ARG A 129 -16.06 11.33 5.77
N HIS A 130 -14.89 11.00 5.23
CA HIS A 130 -14.65 10.84 3.78
C HIS A 130 -14.69 9.37 3.33
N ALA A 131 -14.83 8.42 4.26
CA ALA A 131 -14.92 7.00 3.95
C ALA A 131 -16.35 6.63 3.51
N PRO A 132 -16.53 5.82 2.46
CA PRO A 132 -17.85 5.31 2.08
C PRO A 132 -18.42 4.45 3.21
N GLY A 133 -19.66 4.72 3.64
CA GLY A 133 -20.39 3.85 4.55
C GLY A 133 -19.90 3.84 6.00
N THR A 134 -19.38 4.97 6.52
CA THR A 134 -18.91 5.08 7.92
C THR A 134 -19.82 4.36 8.92
N PRO A 135 -19.28 3.44 9.75
CA PRO A 135 -20.04 2.89 10.86
C PRO A 135 -20.43 4.03 11.78
N GLN A 136 -21.73 4.30 11.88
CA GLN A 136 -22.26 5.24 12.85
C GLN A 136 -21.88 4.72 14.25
N PRO A 137 -21.36 5.56 15.16
CA PRO A 137 -20.96 5.10 16.48
C PRO A 137 -22.16 4.39 17.11
N ARG A 138 -22.00 3.09 17.41
CA ARG A 138 -23.03 2.34 18.13
C ARG A 138 -23.23 3.04 19.46
N THR A 139 -24.36 3.74 19.61
CA THR A 139 -24.80 4.21 20.91
C THR A 139 -24.79 2.99 21.83
N ARG A 140 -23.89 2.96 22.82
CA ARG A 140 -24.03 2.02 23.93
C ARG A 140 -25.40 2.34 24.52
N HIS A 141 -26.37 1.46 24.30
CA HIS A 141 -27.50 1.39 25.19
C HIS A 141 -26.89 1.09 26.56
N SER A 142 -26.78 2.11 27.40
CA SER A 142 -26.61 1.91 28.83
C SER A 142 -27.75 0.99 29.23
N ALA A 143 -27.42 -0.27 29.52
CA ALA A 143 -28.32 -1.16 30.20
C ALA A 143 -28.59 -0.50 31.56
N THR A 144 -29.70 0.24 31.63
CA THR A 144 -30.21 0.75 32.89
C THR A 144 -30.49 -0.47 33.75
N GLY A 145 -29.69 -0.63 34.80
CA GLY A 145 -29.82 -1.72 35.75
C GLY A 145 -31.22 -1.70 36.34
N GLN A 146 -31.92 -2.82 36.25
CA GLN A 146 -33.06 -3.10 37.11
C GLN A 146 -32.57 -4.10 38.17
N SER A 147 -32.26 -3.56 39.34
CA SER A 147 -32.00 -4.34 40.55
C SER A 147 -33.31 -4.96 40.99
N CYS A 148 -33.44 -6.28 40.91
CA CYS A 148 -34.53 -7.01 41.55
C CYS A 148 -34.02 -7.53 42.89
N THR A 149 -34.42 -6.86 43.96
CA THR A 149 -34.40 -7.40 45.32
C THR A 149 -35.51 -8.43 45.49
N SER A 150 -35.17 -9.61 45.99
CA SER A 150 -36.05 -10.53 46.72
C SER A 150 -35.28 -11.11 47.90
#